data_AF-A0A7X0U786-F1
#
_entry.id   AF-A0A7X0U786-F1
#
_cell.length_a   1.000
_cell.length_b   1.000
_cell.length_c   1.000
_cell.angle_alpha   90.00
_cell.angle_beta   90.00
_cell.angle_gamma   90.00
#
_symmetry.space_group_name_H-M   'P 1'
#
loop_
_entity.id
_entity.type
_entity.pdbx_description
1 polymer ?
#
loop_
_entity_poly.entity_id
_entity_poly.type
_entity_poly.pdbx_seq_one_letter_code
_entity_poly.pdbx_strand_id
1 'polypeptide(L)' 'MLRDLIDLPEGWEWSIYGDTPVCPDGYEIEVDGTCPDGHVSPLLDMGLI' A
#
# COMPACT_ATOMS: atom_id res chain seq x y z
N MET A 1 0.42 -14.21 -4.39
CA MET A 1 1.02 -12.86 -4.44
C MET A 1 0.66 -12.13 -3.15
N LEU A 2 1.30 -11.00 -2.83
CA LEU A 2 1.10 -10.32 -1.53
C LEU A 2 -0.39 -9.99 -1.28
N ARG A 3 -1.10 -9.58 -2.34
CA ARG A 3 -2.55 -9.37 -2.35
C ARG A 3 -3.44 -10.56 -1.97
N ASP A 4 -2.91 -11.79 -2.03
CA ASP A 4 -3.67 -12.99 -1.68
C ASP A 4 -3.52 -13.34 -0.18
N LEU A 5 -2.68 -12.60 0.55
CA LEU A 5 -2.32 -12.86 1.95
C LEU A 5 -2.73 -11.74 2.91
N ILE A 6 -2.99 -10.53 2.38
CA ILE A 6 -3.22 -9.33 3.18
C ILE A 6 -4.43 -8.58 2.63
N ASP A 7 -5.41 -8.36 3.51
CA ASP A 7 -6.51 -7.45 3.26
C ASP A 7 -6.07 -6.02 3.59
N LEU A 8 -6.20 -5.12 2.61
CA LEU A 8 -5.89 -3.71 2.80
C LEU A 8 -7.08 -3.00 3.49
N PRO A 9 -6.81 -1.97 4.31
CA PRO A 9 -7.86 -1.15 4.91
C PRO A 9 -8.65 -0.38 3.85
N GLU A 10 -9.82 0.15 4.23
CA GLU A 10 -10.68 0.90 3.32
C GLU A 10 -9.95 2.07 2.64
N GLY A 11 -10.18 2.22 1.34
CA GLY A 11 -9.55 3.25 0.51
C GLY A 11 -8.18 2.86 -0.04
N TRP A 12 -7.56 1.78 0.45
CA TRP A 12 -6.33 1.26 -0.12
C TRP A 12 -6.62 0.17 -1.15
N GLU A 13 -5.88 0.20 -2.24
CA GLU A 13 -5.98 -0.80 -3.30
C GLU A 13 -4.63 -1.48 -3.52
N TRP A 14 -4.63 -2.61 -4.22
CA TRP A 14 -3.40 -3.21 -4.69
C TRP A 14 -3.07 -2.69 -6.10
N SER A 15 -1.78 -2.52 -6.40
CA SER A 15 -1.32 -2.26 -7.76
C SER A 15 -1.83 -3.34 -8.72
N ILE A 16 -1.78 -3.06 -10.02
CA ILE A 16 -2.17 -4.03 -11.05
C ILE A 16 -1.37 -5.34 -10.96
N TYR A 17 -0.16 -5.29 -10.39
CA TYR A 17 0.71 -6.44 -10.19
C TYR A 17 0.52 -7.09 -8.81
N GLY A 18 -0.16 -6.42 -7.87
CA GLY A 18 -0.50 -6.99 -6.56
C GLY A 18 0.68 -7.11 -5.60
N ASP A 19 1.71 -6.30 -5.81
CA ASP A 19 2.97 -6.25 -5.05
C ASP A 19 3.07 -5.01 -4.16
N THR A 20 2.54 -3.88 -4.60
CA THR A 20 2.52 -2.62 -3.85
C THR A 20 1.09 -2.14 -3.56
N PRO A 21 0.82 -1.59 -2.36
CA PRO A 21 -0.40 -0.84 -2.10
C PRO A 21 -0.44 0.47 -2.89
N VAL A 22 -1.65 0.85 -3.29
CA VAL A 22 -2.03 2.13 -3.87
C VAL A 22 -2.82 2.89 -2.82
N CYS A 23 -2.43 4.13 -2.59
CA CYS A 23 -3.06 5.02 -1.62
C CYS A 23 -4.48 5.44 -2.04
N PRO A 24 -5.28 5.94 -1.09
CA PRO A 24 -6.63 6.45 -1.37
C PRO A 24 -6.69 7.61 -2.36
N ASP A 25 -5.57 8.31 -2.55
CA ASP A 25 -5.37 9.38 -3.52
C ASP A 25 -5.04 8.88 -4.94
N GLY A 26 -4.82 7.56 -5.10
CA GLY A 26 -4.52 6.90 -6.36
C GLY A 26 -3.03 6.78 -6.69
N TYR A 27 -2.12 7.18 -5.79
CA TYR A 27 -0.68 7.02 -5.98
C TYR A 27 -0.17 5.70 -5.41
N GLU A 28 0.76 5.04 -6.11
CA GLU A 28 1.51 3.93 -5.53
C GLU A 28 2.43 4.45 -4.42
N ILE A 29 2.62 3.63 -3.38
CA ILE A 29 3.56 3.97 -2.30
C ILE A 29 4.99 4.10 -2.84
N GLU A 30 5.74 5.05 -2.30
CA GLU A 30 7.18 5.16 -2.53
C GLU A 30 7.96 4.10 -1.73
N VAL A 31 9.28 4.05 -1.96
CA VAL A 31 10.18 3.07 -1.32
C VAL A 31 10.21 3.19 0.20
N ASP A 32 9.93 4.39 0.74
CA ASP A 32 9.85 4.62 2.18
C ASP A 32 8.49 4.24 2.78
N GLY A 33 7.59 3.66 1.98
CA GLY A 33 6.25 3.26 2.39
C GLY A 33 5.28 4.42 2.57
N THR A 34 5.56 5.61 2.04
CA THR A 34 4.67 6.76 2.08
C THR A 34 4.18 7.16 0.69
N CYS A 35 3.04 7.85 0.65
CA CYS A 35 2.52 8.44 -0.58
C CYS A 35 2.79 9.94 -0.66
N PRO A 36 2.71 10.54 -1.85
CA PRO A 36 2.98 11.96 -2.06
C PRO A 36 2.18 12.90 -1.15
N ASP A 37 0.93 12.55 -0.84
CA ASP A 37 0.06 13.36 0.04
C ASP A 37 0.19 13.02 1.53
N GLY A 38 1.16 12.18 1.91
CA GLY A 38 1.53 11.89 3.30
C GLY A 38 0.78 10.73 3.94
N HIS A 39 0.03 9.93 3.16
CA HIS A 39 -0.50 8.67 3.63
C HIS A 39 0.64 7.68 3.91
N VAL A 40 0.53 6.92 5.00
CA VAL A 40 1.52 5.91 5.41
C VAL A 40 0.96 4.52 5.07
N SER A 41 1.76 3.70 4.41
CA SER A 41 1.39 2.35 4.00
C SER A 41 1.00 1.49 5.20
N PRO A 42 -0.12 0.75 5.13
CA PRO A 42 -0.47 -0.23 6.16
C PRO A 42 0.57 -1.35 6.26
N LEU A 43 1.41 -1.55 5.24
CA LEU A 43 2.50 -2.54 5.28
C LEU A 43 3.64 -2.13 6.22
N LEU A 44 3.85 -0.83 6.46
CA LEU A 44 4.82 -0.35 7.47
C LEU A 44 4.37 -0.73 8.88
N ASP A 45 3.09 -0.52 9.20
CA ASP A 45 2.52 -0.89 10.50
C ASP A 45 2.56 -2.42 10.74
N MET A 46 2.57 -3.21 9.67
CA MET A 46 2.71 -4.66 9.70
C MET A 46 4.18 -5.14 9.71
N GLY A 47 5.16 -4.24 9.53
CA GLY A 47 6.58 -4.58 9.45
C GLY A 47 6.97 -5.40 8.22
N LEU A 48 6.25 -5.19 7.10
CA LEU A 48 6.45 -5.92 5.85
C LEU A 48 7.30 -5.16 4.82
N ILE A 49 7.61 -3.90 5.09
CA ILE A 49 8.52 -3.01 4.37
C ILE A 49 9.29 -2.14 5.37
#